data_AF-A0A4P7AJS7-F1
#
_entry.id   AF-A0A4P7AJS7-F1
#
_cell.length_a   1.000
_cell.length_b   1.000
_cell.length_c   1.000
_cell.angle_alpha   90.00
_cell.angle_beta   90.00
_cell.angle_gamma   90.00
#
_symmetry.space_group_name_H-M   'P 1'
#
loop_
_entity.id
_entity.type
_entity.pdbx_description
1 polymer ?
#
loop_
_entity_poly.entity_id
_entity_poly.type
_entity_poly.pdbx_seq_one_letter_code
_entity_poly.pdbx_strand_id
1 'polypeptide(L)'
;MVLTELQNQLNQIKNTKNAIAYLSTLNKNLDLFSKNLQFYPVELLKEVFDEAWEENNKLFILNFLNYLDIRGGKGERRVSKRWLIF
;
A
#
# COMPACT_ATOMS: atom_id res chain seq x y z
N MET A 1 21.03 18.80 4.19
CA MET A 1 19.98 18.15 3.40
C MET A 1 19.01 17.53 4.39
N VAL A 2 17.74 17.92 4.32
CA VAL A 2 16.72 17.47 5.28
C VAL A 2 16.46 15.99 5.04
N LEU A 3 16.29 15.18 6.09
CA LEU A 3 16.11 13.72 6.03
C LEU A 3 15.04 13.29 5.00
N THR A 4 13.98 14.10 4.88
CA THR A 4 12.87 13.94 3.93
C THR A 4 13.28 14.10 2.47
N GLU A 5 14.21 15.00 2.16
CA GLU A 5 14.72 15.20 0.78
C GLU A 5 15.55 13.99 0.34
N LEU A 6 16.35 13.44 1.27
CA LEU A 6 17.14 12.24 1.01
C LEU A 6 16.25 11.02 0.77
N GLN A 7 15.21 10.84 1.57
CA GLN A 7 14.22 9.77 1.40
C GLN A 7 13.49 9.88 0.06
N ASN A 8 13.12 11.09 -0.34
CA ASN A 8 12.47 11.32 -1.64
C ASN A 8 13.40 11.00 -2.81
N GLN A 9 14.68 11.32 -2.74
CA GLN A 9 15.65 10.97 -3.78
C GLN A 9 15.85 9.47 -3.90
N LEU A 10 15.96 8.74 -2.79
CA LEU A 10 16.11 7.29 -2.78
C LEU A 10 14.86 6.54 -3.26
N ASN A 11 13.70 7.18 -3.20
CA ASN A 11 12.40 6.63 -3.61
C ASN A 11 12.07 6.85 -5.10
N GLN A 12 12.96 7.52 -5.86
CA GLN A 12 12.75 7.80 -7.28
C GLN A 12 13.22 6.65 -8.17
N ILE A 13 12.42 6.34 -9.19
CA ILE A 13 12.77 5.45 -10.30
C ILE A 13 12.44 6.11 -11.64
N LYS A 14 13.14 5.69 -12.70
CA LYS A 14 12.77 6.06 -14.07
C LYS A 14 11.84 5.01 -14.64
N ASN A 15 10.69 5.43 -15.15
CA ASN A 15 9.78 4.53 -15.85
C ASN A 15 10.28 4.23 -17.28
N THR A 16 9.56 3.38 -18.01
CA THR A 16 9.88 2.99 -19.40
C THR A 16 9.89 4.16 -20.39
N LYS A 17 9.34 5.32 -20.01
CA LYS A 17 9.34 6.57 -20.78
C LYS A 17 10.34 7.60 -20.23
N ASN A 18 11.29 7.16 -19.39
CA ASN A 18 12.32 8.00 -18.79
C ASN A 18 11.81 9.11 -17.84
N ALA A 19 10.53 9.06 -17.43
CA ALA A 19 9.98 10.00 -16.47
C ALA A 19 10.26 9.54 -15.04
N ILE A 20 10.46 10.51 -14.14
CA ILE A 20 10.63 10.25 -12.71
C ILE A 20 9.28 9.78 -12.14
N ALA A 21 9.30 8.61 -11.51
CA ALA A 21 8.21 8.07 -10.73
C ALA A 21 8.71 7.76 -9.32
N TYR A 22 7.79 7.65 -8.37
CA TYR A 22 8.09 7.31 -6.99
C TYR A 22 7.58 5.90 -6.70
N LEU A 23 8.37 5.09 -6.00
CA LEU A 23 8.00 3.71 -5.66
C LEU A 23 6.88 3.67 -4.60
N SER A 24 6.92 4.61 -3.68
CA SER A 24 6.12 4.70 -2.46
C SER A 24 5.70 6.14 -2.20
N THR A 25 4.62 6.35 -1.45
CA THR A 25 4.25 7.66 -0.91
C THR A 25 4.96 7.98 0.41
N LEU A 26 5.84 7.08 0.87
CA LEU A 26 6.48 7.08 2.19
C LEU A 26 5.47 7.04 3.34
N ASN A 27 4.23 6.66 3.05
CA ASN A 27 3.16 6.41 3.99
C ASN A 27 2.60 5.01 3.69
N LYS A 28 2.91 4.06 4.56
CA LYS A 28 2.60 2.64 4.37
C LYS A 28 1.10 2.39 4.38
N ASN A 29 0.33 3.13 5.18
CA ASN A 29 -1.13 3.08 5.12
C ASN A 29 -1.66 3.48 3.75
N LEU A 30 -1.22 4.62 3.24
CA LEU A 30 -1.65 5.12 1.95
C LEU A 30 -1.18 4.20 0.83
N ASP A 31 0.05 3.69 0.88
CA ASP A 31 0.57 2.75 -0.09
C ASP A 31 -0.21 1.43 -0.11
N LEU A 32 -0.57 0.88 1.05
CA LEU A 32 -1.34 -0.34 1.15
C LEU A 32 -2.74 -0.16 0.54
N PHE A 33 -3.45 0.92 0.89
CA PHE A 33 -4.84 1.13 0.47
C PHE A 33 -5.01 1.91 -0.84
N SER A 34 -3.95 2.47 -1.43
CA SER A 34 -3.99 3.11 -2.76
C SER A 34 -3.61 2.16 -3.90
N LYS A 35 -2.88 1.08 -3.60
CA LYS A 35 -2.42 0.11 -4.60
C LYS A 35 -3.47 -0.96 -4.87
N ASN A 36 -3.47 -1.46 -6.10
CA ASN A 36 -4.21 -2.67 -6.49
C ASN A 36 -3.52 -3.90 -5.87
N LEU A 37 -3.82 -4.18 -4.60
CA LEU A 37 -3.28 -5.31 -3.83
C LEU A 37 -3.52 -6.68 -4.46
N GLN A 38 -4.39 -6.76 -5.48
CA GLN A 38 -4.70 -8.00 -6.20
C GLN A 38 -3.47 -8.67 -6.84
N PHE A 39 -2.46 -7.90 -7.23
CA PHE A 39 -1.26 -8.39 -7.93
C PHE A 39 -0.07 -8.65 -6.99
N TYR A 40 -0.22 -8.33 -5.70
CA TYR A 40 0.84 -8.53 -4.74
C TYR A 40 0.92 -10.02 -4.36
N PRO A 41 2.13 -10.60 -4.30
CA PRO A 41 2.36 -11.89 -3.67
C PRO A 41 1.87 -11.87 -2.22
N VAL A 42 1.38 -13.01 -1.73
CA VAL A 42 0.78 -13.12 -0.38
C VAL A 42 1.81 -12.79 0.70
N GLU A 43 3.06 -13.19 0.48
CA GLU A 43 4.18 -13.00 1.40
C GLU A 43 4.49 -11.52 1.58
N LEU A 44 4.51 -10.76 0.47
CA LEU A 44 4.69 -9.30 0.46
C LEU A 44 3.49 -8.57 1.06
N LEU A 45 2.29 -9.13 0.91
CA LEU A 45 1.09 -8.58 1.52
C LEU A 45 1.19 -8.57 3.05
N LYS A 46 1.72 -9.64 3.66
CA LYS A 46 1.88 -9.70 5.12
C LYS A 46 2.84 -8.64 5.63
N GLU A 47 4.01 -8.52 5.00
CA GLU A 47 5.02 -7.53 5.39
C GLU A 47 4.49 -6.09 5.31
N VAL A 48 3.84 -5.72 4.21
CA VAL A 48 3.27 -4.37 4.04
C VAL A 48 2.12 -4.10 5.01
N PHE A 49 1.37 -5.13 5.40
CA PHE A 49 0.35 -5.03 6.43
C PHE A 49 0.94 -4.73 7.81
N ASP A 50 1.97 -5.47 8.21
CA ASP A 50 2.63 -5.30 9.49
C ASP A 50 3.25 -3.89 9.58
N GLU A 51 3.91 -3.43 8.51
CA GLU A 51 4.45 -2.07 8.42
C GLU A 51 3.35 -0.99 8.52
N ALA A 52 2.22 -1.15 7.82
CA ALA A 52 1.11 -0.18 7.87
C ALA A 52 0.41 -0.17 9.24
N TRP A 53 0.33 -1.32 9.90
CA TRP A 53 -0.18 -1.45 11.26
C TRP A 53 0.71 -0.73 12.27
N GLU A 54 2.02 -0.95 12.21
CA GLU A 54 3.01 -0.31 13.09
C GLU A 54 3.07 1.21 12.88
N GLU A 55 2.92 1.68 11.64
CA GLU A 55 2.91 3.10 11.32
C GLU A 55 1.74 3.85 11.99
N ASN A 56 0.51 3.32 11.87
CA ASN A 56 -0.67 3.90 12.50
C ASN A 56 -1.83 2.91 12.53
N ASN A 57 -1.89 2.10 13.60
CA ASN A 57 -2.92 1.06 13.76
C ASN A 57 -4.36 1.59 13.70
N LYS A 58 -4.64 2.79 14.21
CA LYS A 58 -5.99 3.37 14.21
C LYS A 58 -6.41 3.73 12.78
N LEU A 59 -5.54 4.37 12.02
CA LEU A 59 -5.79 4.69 10.62
C LEU A 59 -5.90 3.43 9.79
N PHE A 60 -5.03 2.44 10.05
CA PHE A 60 -5.07 1.15 9.40
C PHE A 60 -6.43 0.48 9.57
N ILE A 61 -6.95 0.37 10.80
CA ILE A 61 -8.25 -0.27 11.06
C ILE A 61 -9.37 0.48 10.31
N LEU A 62 -9.37 1.82 10.36
CA LEU A 62 -10.36 2.63 9.66
C LEU A 62 -10.32 2.39 8.15
N ASN A 63 -9.14 2.38 7.55
CA ASN A 63 -8.98 2.10 6.13
C ASN A 63 -9.37 0.66 5.80
N PHE A 64 -8.95 -0.31 6.61
CA PHE A 64 -9.25 -1.72 6.41
C PHE A 64 -10.74 -2.03 6.43
N LEU A 65 -11.51 -1.37 7.31
CA LEU A 65 -12.96 -1.52 7.40
C LEU A 65 -13.70 -0.84 6.24
N ASN A 66 -13.16 0.28 5.74
CA ASN A 66 -13.77 1.07 4.67
C ASN A 66 -13.29 0.71 3.26
N TYR A 67 -12.19 -0.04 3.12
CA TYR A 67 -11.64 -0.42 1.84
C TYR A 67 -12.57 -1.43 1.14
N LEU A 68 -12.97 -1.06 -0.08
CA LEU A 68 -13.76 -1.89 -0.97
C LEU A 68 -12.97 -2.06 -2.27
N ASP A 69 -12.57 -3.29 -2.58
CA ASP A 69 -11.99 -3.63 -3.87
C ASP A 69 -13.12 -3.72 -4.90
N ILE A 70 -13.03 -3.06 -6.06
CA ILE A 70 -14.12 -3.07 -7.05
C ILE A 70 -13.80 -4.13 -8.11
N ARG A 71 -14.60 -5.20 -8.14
CA ARG A 71 -14.45 -6.28 -9.12
C ARG A 71 -15.75 -6.55 -9.86
N GLY A 72 -15.72 -6.50 -11.19
CA GLY A 72 -16.91 -6.67 -12.02
C GLY A 72 -18.05 -5.68 -11.71
N GLY A 73 -17.70 -4.47 -11.24
CA GLY A 73 -18.67 -3.45 -10.83
C GLY A 73 -19.26 -3.63 -9.43
N LYS A 74 -18.77 -4.58 -8.64
CA LYS A 74 -19.23 -4.84 -7.26
C LYS A 74 -18.10 -4.61 -6.27
N GLY A 75 -18.41 -3.99 -5.14
CA GLY A 75 -17.47 -3.86 -4.02
C GLY A 75 -17.30 -5.19 -3.29
N GLU A 76 -16.09 -5.72 -3.25
CA GLU A 76 -15.68 -6.92 -2.53
C GLU A 76 -14.61 -6.58 -1.48
N ARG A 77 -14.75 -7.10 -0.25
CA ARG A 77 -13.74 -6.94 0.82
C ARG A 77 -12.69 -8.04 0.78
N ARG A 78 -12.01 -8.18 -0.36
CA ARG A 78 -11.12 -9.33 -0.60
C ARG A 78 -9.78 -9.22 0.13
N VAL A 79 -9.29 -8.00 0.34
CA VAL A 79 -8.10 -7.71 1.17
C VAL A 79 -8.33 -8.20 2.60
N SER A 80 -9.50 -7.88 3.16
CA SER A 80 -9.93 -8.40 4.46
C SER A 80 -10.08 -9.91 4.44
N LYS A 81 -10.64 -10.48 3.37
CA LYS A 81 -10.83 -11.94 3.24
C LYS A 81 -9.52 -12.71 3.08
N ARG A 82 -8.55 -12.18 2.33
CA ARG A 82 -7.21 -12.79 2.19
C ARG A 82 -6.48 -12.75 3.52
N TRP A 83 -6.52 -11.61 4.23
CA TRP A 83 -5.83 -11.47 5.49
C TRP A 83 -6.47 -12.27 6.64
N LEU A 84 -7.80 -12.27 6.77
CA LEU A 84 -8.53 -13.00 7.82
C LEU A 84 -8.58 -14.53 7.62
N ILE A 85 -8.12 -15.04 6.48
CA ILE A 85 -8.08 -16.49 6.19
C ILE A 85 -6.66 -17.05 6.42
N PHE A 86 -5.66 -16.20 6.66
CA PHE A 86 -4.37 -16.59 7.23
C PHE A 86 -4.36 -16.38 8.75
#